data_AF-A0A6V8KM08-F1
#
_entry.id   AF-A0A6V8KM08-F1
#
_cell.length_a   1.000
_cell.length_b   1.000
_cell.length_c   1.000
_cell.angle_alpha   90.00
_cell.angle_beta   90.00
_cell.angle_gamma   90.00
#
_symmetry.space_group_name_H-M   'P 1'
#
loop_
_entity.id
_entity.type
_entity.pdbx_description
1 polymer ?
#
loop_
_entity_poly.entity_id
_entity_poly.type
_entity_poly.pdbx_seq_one_letter_code
_entity_poly.pdbx_strand_id
1 'polypeptide(L)'
;MSLPVPNLDDRDFAALLTAARDKIKASGGSWTDLSVHDPGIVLLEAFAYLTEVMIYRLNRLPEKAYVSFLNMLGVSRHPPSAASTLITFRRTGSETGDAIAIPAGTRVAAAGGADPEPVVFTTEAGQIPAGAAEVTVRAHHYELVEGS
;
A
#
# COMPACT_ATOMS: atom_id res chain seq x y z
N MET A 1 3.54 16.10 -1.07
CA MET A 1 4.35 15.62 -2.20
C MET A 1 5.43 14.70 -1.66
N SER A 2 5.55 13.49 -2.20
CA SER A 2 6.66 12.59 -1.88
C SER A 2 7.93 13.07 -2.56
N LEU A 3 9.07 12.97 -1.88
CA LEU A 3 10.38 13.17 -2.50
C LEU A 3 10.61 12.06 -3.52
N PRO A 4 11.03 12.36 -4.76
CA PRO A 4 11.36 11.32 -5.74
C PRO A 4 12.50 10.46 -5.19
N VAL A 5 12.38 9.14 -5.28
CA VAL A 5 13.45 8.22 -4.89
C VAL A 5 14.59 8.38 -5.90
N PRO A 6 15.79 8.82 -5.48
CA PRO A 6 16.89 9.00 -6.39
C PRO A 6 17.39 7.64 -6.89
N ASN A 7 17.65 7.55 -8.19
CA ASN A 7 18.45 6.47 -8.75
C ASN A 7 19.93 6.76 -8.41
N LEU A 8 20.54 5.93 -7.56
CA LEU A 8 21.92 6.15 -7.08
C LEU A 8 22.95 5.73 -8.13
N ASP A 9 22.62 4.73 -8.95
CA ASP A 9 23.46 4.22 -10.02
C ASP A 9 22.58 3.61 -11.11
N ASP A 10 22.73 4.09 -12.34
CA ASP A 10 21.91 3.74 -13.51
C ASP A 10 22.61 2.78 -14.48
N ARG A 11 23.79 2.28 -14.13
CA ARG A 11 24.54 1.37 -14.99
C ARG A 11 23.86 0.00 -15.05
N ASP A 12 23.55 -0.41 -16.27
CA ASP A 12 23.09 -1.75 -16.59
C ASP A 12 24.25 -2.70 -16.91
N PHE A 13 23.95 -3.97 -17.12
CA PHE A 13 24.93 -4.99 -17.50
C PHE A 13 25.83 -4.55 -18.68
N ALA A 14 25.24 -3.98 -19.73
CA ALA A 14 25.95 -3.63 -20.95
C ALA A 14 26.93 -2.47 -20.70
N ALA A 15 26.49 -1.46 -19.96
CA ALA A 15 27.32 -0.33 -19.53
C ALA A 15 28.51 -0.82 -18.67
N LEU A 16 28.27 -1.73 -17.73
CA LEU A 16 29.31 -2.31 -16.88
C LEU A 16 30.33 -3.12 -17.70
N LEU A 17 29.86 -3.98 -18.61
CA LEU A 17 30.71 -4.80 -19.46
C LEU A 17 31.55 -3.93 -20.41
N THR A 18 30.95 -2.89 -20.99
CA THR A 18 31.62 -1.94 -21.88
C THR A 18 32.71 -1.17 -21.13
N ALA A 19 32.37 -0.59 -19.98
CA ALA A 19 33.33 0.14 -19.14
C ALA A 19 34.51 -0.74 -18.72
N ALA A 20 34.26 -2.02 -18.41
CA ALA A 20 35.31 -2.94 -18.03
C ALA A 20 36.22 -3.32 -19.22
N ARG A 21 35.66 -3.55 -20.41
CA ARG A 21 36.43 -3.77 -21.65
C ARG A 21 37.30 -2.56 -22.01
N ASP A 22 36.75 -1.36 -21.88
CA ASP A 22 37.50 -0.12 -22.16
C ASP A 22 38.65 0.07 -21.18
N LYS A 23 38.43 -0.27 -19.89
CA LYS A 23 39.49 -0.26 -18.89
C LYS A 23 40.60 -1.26 -19.20
N ILE A 24 40.28 -2.45 -19.69
CA ILE A 24 41.27 -3.46 -20.10
C ILE A 24 42.09 -2.94 -21.28
N LYS A 25 41.45 -2.40 -22.33
CA LYS A 25 42.15 -1.81 -23.48
C LYS A 25 43.08 -0.68 -23.07
N ALA A 26 42.62 0.21 -22.18
CA ALA A 26 43.40 1.33 -21.67
C ALA A 26 44.59 0.90 -20.80
N SER A 27 44.51 -0.28 -20.16
CA SER A 27 45.58 -0.78 -19.29
C SER A 27 46.86 -1.20 -20.04
N GLY A 28 46.79 -1.43 -21.37
CA GLY A 28 47.94 -1.84 -22.19
C GLY A 28 48.55 -3.19 -21.78
N GLY A 29 47.79 -4.01 -21.04
CA GLY A 29 48.25 -5.30 -20.52
C GLY A 29 48.37 -6.40 -21.59
N SER A 30 48.83 -7.57 -21.17
CA SER A 30 49.01 -8.75 -22.02
C SER A 30 47.71 -9.43 -22.46
N TRP A 31 46.56 -8.96 -21.99
CA TRP A 31 45.27 -9.54 -22.32
C TRP A 31 44.70 -8.89 -23.59
N THR A 32 44.82 -9.60 -24.71
CA THR A 32 44.49 -9.06 -26.05
C THR A 32 43.26 -9.70 -26.69
N ASP A 33 42.88 -10.91 -26.29
CA ASP A 33 41.64 -11.55 -26.76
C ASP A 33 40.46 -11.06 -25.91
N LEU A 34 39.52 -10.36 -26.54
CA LEU A 34 38.28 -9.88 -25.90
C LEU A 34 37.05 -10.44 -26.63
N SER A 35 37.20 -11.60 -27.27
CA SER A 35 36.11 -12.30 -27.94
C SER A 35 35.17 -12.98 -26.95
N VAL A 36 33.98 -13.37 -27.40
CA VAL A 36 32.98 -14.09 -26.58
C VAL A 36 33.48 -15.47 -26.14
N HIS A 37 34.51 -16.01 -26.79
CA HIS A 37 35.09 -17.31 -26.44
C HIS A 37 36.20 -17.21 -25.39
N ASP A 38 36.65 -16.01 -25.05
CA ASP A 38 37.65 -15.80 -24.01
C ASP A 38 37.03 -16.09 -22.61
N PRO A 39 37.59 -17.03 -21.82
CA PRO A 39 37.04 -17.38 -20.51
C PRO A 39 37.09 -16.22 -19.49
N GLY A 40 38.02 -15.28 -19.64
CA GLY A 40 38.07 -14.04 -18.88
C GLY A 40 36.92 -13.09 -19.24
N ILE A 41 36.47 -13.06 -20.50
CA ILE A 41 35.24 -12.34 -20.89
C ILE A 41 34.02 -12.95 -20.20
N VAL A 42 33.93 -14.28 -20.11
CA VAL A 42 32.84 -14.95 -19.37
C VAL A 42 32.84 -14.54 -17.88
N LEU A 43 34.02 -14.42 -17.27
CA LEU A 43 34.12 -13.91 -15.89
C LEU A 43 33.67 -12.46 -15.78
N LEU A 44 34.04 -11.60 -16.73
CA LEU A 44 33.57 -10.21 -16.80
C LEU A 44 32.05 -10.12 -16.88
N GLU A 45 31.43 -10.96 -17.70
CA GLU A 45 29.96 -11.03 -17.81
C GLU A 45 29.34 -11.46 -16.48
N ALA A 46 29.88 -12.49 -15.83
CA ALA A 46 29.40 -12.91 -14.50
C ALA A 46 29.52 -11.79 -13.46
N PHE A 47 30.64 -11.07 -13.42
CA PHE A 47 30.83 -9.94 -12.50
C PHE A 47 29.95 -8.73 -12.85
N ALA A 48 29.72 -8.45 -14.13
CA ALA A 48 28.80 -7.41 -14.57
C ALA A 48 27.37 -7.72 -14.09
N TYR A 49 26.91 -8.96 -14.25
CA TYR A 49 25.62 -9.40 -13.74
C TYR A 49 25.50 -9.28 -12.21
N LEU A 50 26.50 -9.78 -11.46
CA LEU A 50 26.50 -9.65 -10.01
C LEU A 50 26.47 -8.18 -9.56
N THR A 51 27.18 -7.31 -10.28
CA THR A 51 27.23 -5.87 -9.98
C THR A 51 25.91 -5.18 -10.29
N GLU A 52 25.25 -5.51 -11.40
CA GLU A 52 23.90 -5.01 -11.72
C GLU A 52 22.89 -5.41 -10.64
N VAL A 53 22.95 -6.64 -10.12
CA VAL A 53 22.13 -7.09 -8.99
C VAL A 53 22.44 -6.30 -7.71
N MET A 54 23.71 -5.94 -7.46
CA MET A 54 24.08 -5.09 -6.33
C MET A 54 23.57 -3.65 -6.50
N ILE A 55 23.68 -3.07 -7.70
CA ILE A 55 23.15 -1.74 -8.04
C ILE A 55 21.64 -1.69 -7.82
N TYR A 56 20.91 -2.72 -8.26
CA TYR A 56 19.49 -2.84 -7.99
C TYR A 56 19.15 -2.78 -6.49
N ARG A 57 19.94 -3.47 -5.64
CA ARG A 57 19.74 -3.44 -4.19
C ARG A 57 20.13 -2.09 -3.58
N LEU A 58 21.17 -1.45 -4.10
CA LEU A 58 21.62 -0.13 -3.69
C LEU A 58 20.53 0.92 -3.94
N ASN A 59 19.88 0.87 -5.10
CA ASN A 59 18.77 1.76 -5.47
C ASN A 59 17.52 1.61 -4.60
N ARG A 60 17.45 0.58 -3.74
CA ARG A 60 16.39 0.39 -2.72
C ARG A 60 16.77 0.96 -1.34
N LEU A 61 18.00 1.39 -1.13
CA LEU A 61 18.43 1.99 0.14
C LEU A 61 17.72 3.30 0.48
N PRO A 62 17.48 4.24 -0.47
CA PRO A 62 16.86 5.51 -0.11
C PRO A 62 15.47 5.34 0.52
N GLU A 63 14.67 4.40 0.02
CA GLU A 63 13.35 4.10 0.60
C GLU A 63 13.46 3.55 2.03
N LYS A 64 14.39 2.62 2.27
CA LYS A 64 14.63 2.06 3.62
C LYS A 64 15.13 3.12 4.60
N ALA A 65 16.02 4.00 4.14
CA ALA A 65 16.52 5.11 4.94
C ALA A 65 15.39 6.07 5.29
N TYR A 66 14.53 6.41 4.32
CA TYR A 66 13.36 7.27 4.52
C TYR A 66 12.42 6.72 5.62
N VAL A 67 12.05 5.44 5.55
CA VAL A 67 11.23 4.79 6.60
C VAL A 67 11.92 4.83 7.96
N SER A 68 13.24 4.59 7.99
CA SER A 68 14.01 4.63 9.23
C SER A 68 14.04 6.03 9.86
N PHE A 69 14.18 7.08 9.05
CA PHE A 69 14.10 8.47 9.51
C PHE A 69 12.70 8.82 10.04
N LEU A 70 11.63 8.37 9.38
CA LEU A 70 10.26 8.56 9.87
C LEU A 70 10.06 7.90 11.25
N ASN A 71 10.53 6.66 11.41
CA ASN A 71 10.48 5.96 12.69
C ASN A 71 11.27 6.71 13.78
N MET A 72 12.45 7.24 13.45
CA MET A 72 13.29 8.00 14.39
C MET A 72 12.65 9.33 14.80
N LEU A 73 11.89 9.97 13.91
CA LEU A 73 11.09 11.16 14.23
C LEU A 73 9.82 10.85 15.05
N GLY A 74 9.59 9.58 15.39
CA GLY A 74 8.39 9.14 16.12
C GLY A 74 7.13 9.12 15.26
N VAL A 75 7.26 9.17 13.92
CA VAL A 75 6.12 9.05 13.02
C VAL A 75 5.68 7.60 12.97
N SER A 76 4.56 7.30 13.60
CA SER A 76 3.91 5.99 13.53
C SER A 76 2.88 5.94 12.41
N ARG A 77 2.67 4.74 11.84
CA ARG A 77 1.49 4.50 11.00
C ARG A 77 0.24 4.70 11.84
N HIS A 78 -0.72 5.46 11.33
CA HIS A 78 -2.02 5.60 12.00
C HIS A 78 -2.69 4.22 12.04
N PRO A 79 -3.28 3.84 13.18
CA PRO A 79 -4.06 2.62 13.23
C PRO A 79 -5.21 2.70 12.22
N PRO A 80 -5.69 1.54 11.71
CA PRO A 80 -6.93 1.55 10.93
C PRO A 80 -8.04 2.17 11.78
N SER A 81 -8.72 3.17 11.22
CA SER A 81 -9.90 3.77 11.85
C SER A 81 -11.15 3.13 11.26
N ALA A 82 -12.15 2.87 12.09
CA ALA A 82 -13.46 2.42 11.64
C ALA A 82 -14.02 3.39 10.58
N ALA A 83 -14.57 2.85 9.51
CA ALA A 83 -15.31 3.64 8.54
C ALA A 83 -16.64 4.08 9.16
N SER A 84 -17.07 5.32 8.92
CA SER A 84 -18.36 5.84 9.37
C SER A 84 -19.20 6.29 8.19
N THR A 85 -20.51 6.07 8.25
CA THR A 85 -21.47 6.52 7.24
C THR A 85 -22.79 6.99 7.89
N LEU A 86 -23.67 7.56 7.08
CA LEU A 86 -25.04 7.91 7.46
C LEU A 86 -26.00 6.92 6.81
N ILE A 87 -26.91 6.34 7.61
CA ILE A 87 -27.93 5.41 7.14
C ILE A 87 -29.30 6.05 7.37
N THR A 88 -30.09 6.15 6.32
CA THR A 88 -31.46 6.65 6.39
C THR A 88 -32.44 5.48 6.47
N PHE A 89 -33.21 5.45 7.55
CA PHE A 89 -34.33 4.52 7.74
C PHE A 89 -35.62 5.21 7.34
N ARG A 90 -36.38 4.61 6.43
CA ARG A 90 -37.68 5.11 5.98
C ARG A 90 -38.79 4.14 6.33
N ARG A 91 -39.87 4.66 6.92
CA ARG A 91 -41.06 3.87 7.25
C ARG A 91 -41.75 3.40 5.97
N THR A 92 -42.24 2.16 5.97
CA THR A 92 -43.12 1.63 4.91
C THR A 92 -44.59 1.93 5.27
N GLY A 93 -45.33 2.56 4.36
CA GLY A 93 -46.73 2.98 4.56
C GLY A 93 -46.92 4.50 4.60
N SER A 94 -48.14 4.99 4.31
CA SER A 94 -48.48 6.42 4.34
C SER A 94 -48.93 6.92 5.72
N GLU A 95 -49.11 6.01 6.69
CA GLU A 95 -49.59 6.36 8.01
C GLU A 95 -48.45 6.85 8.89
N THR A 96 -48.58 8.10 9.34
CA THR A 96 -47.69 8.72 10.31
C THR A 96 -48.11 8.28 11.71
N GLY A 97 -47.85 7.01 12.01
CA GLY A 97 -48.14 6.39 13.30
C GLY A 97 -47.13 6.74 14.40
N ASP A 98 -47.13 5.95 15.47
CA ASP A 98 -46.26 6.12 16.63
C ASP A 98 -44.77 6.08 16.27
N ALA A 99 -43.95 6.60 17.19
CA ALA A 99 -42.50 6.64 17.02
C ALA A 99 -41.89 5.23 16.91
N ILE A 100 -40.95 5.05 16.00
CA ILE A 100 -40.21 3.78 15.81
C ILE A 100 -38.78 3.98 16.33
N ALA A 101 -38.41 3.23 17.37
CA ALA A 101 -37.06 3.22 17.90
C ALA A 101 -36.10 2.41 17.00
N ILE A 102 -34.89 2.94 16.83
CA ILE A 102 -33.74 2.26 16.22
C ILE A 102 -32.68 2.13 17.32
N PRO A 103 -32.57 0.96 17.97
CA PRO A 103 -31.60 0.77 19.04
C PRO A 103 -30.16 0.98 18.57
N ALA A 104 -29.32 1.50 19.46
CA ALA A 104 -27.87 1.41 19.25
C ALA A 104 -27.48 -0.06 19.10
N GLY A 105 -26.57 -0.36 18.18
CA GLY A 105 -26.19 -1.74 17.89
C GLY A 105 -26.93 -2.36 16.70
N THR A 106 -27.89 -1.66 16.07
CA THR A 106 -28.59 -2.18 14.88
C THR A 106 -27.58 -2.41 13.76
N ARG A 107 -27.51 -3.64 13.24
CA ARG A 107 -26.56 -4.05 12.20
C ARG A 107 -27.21 -3.89 10.82
N VAL A 108 -26.55 -3.14 9.94
CA VAL A 108 -26.96 -2.93 8.55
C VAL A 108 -25.83 -3.41 7.64
N ALA A 109 -26.11 -4.41 6.82
CA ALA A 109 -25.17 -4.92 5.83
C ALA A 109 -25.31 -4.15 4.51
N ALA A 110 -24.20 -3.73 3.93
CA ALA A 110 -24.19 -3.25 2.56
C ALA A 110 -24.46 -4.43 1.61
N ALA A 111 -25.33 -4.23 0.62
CA ALA A 111 -25.59 -5.25 -0.39
C ALA A 111 -24.36 -5.41 -1.29
N GLY A 112 -23.68 -6.55 -1.16
CA GLY A 112 -22.74 -7.15 -2.13
C GLY A 112 -21.64 -6.23 -2.69
N GLY A 113 -20.44 -6.33 -2.14
CA GLY A 113 -19.20 -5.90 -2.82
C GLY A 113 -18.53 -7.04 -3.59
N ALA A 114 -17.31 -6.83 -4.10
CA ALA A 114 -16.52 -7.90 -4.71
C ALA A 114 -16.04 -8.97 -3.71
N ASP A 115 -16.09 -8.67 -2.41
CA ASP A 115 -15.73 -9.57 -1.32
C ASP A 115 -16.91 -10.51 -0.96
N PRO A 116 -16.63 -11.79 -0.62
CA PRO A 116 -17.65 -12.74 -0.21
C PRO A 116 -18.23 -12.47 1.18
N GLU A 117 -17.59 -11.62 2.00
CA GLU A 117 -18.09 -11.22 3.31
C GLU A 117 -18.72 -9.81 3.25
N PRO A 118 -20.00 -9.65 3.65
CA PRO A 118 -20.67 -8.37 3.57
C PRO A 118 -20.11 -7.36 4.58
N VAL A 119 -19.88 -6.13 4.14
CA VAL A 119 -19.50 -5.03 5.04
C VAL A 119 -20.70 -4.67 5.93
N VAL A 120 -20.56 -4.88 7.23
CA VAL A 120 -21.60 -4.59 8.24
C VAL A 120 -21.29 -3.29 8.96
N PHE A 121 -22.29 -2.41 9.09
CA PHE A 121 -22.23 -1.22 9.91
C PHE A 121 -23.15 -1.36 11.12
N THR A 122 -22.72 -0.82 12.25
CA THR A 122 -23.48 -0.77 13.51
C THR A 122 -23.96 0.65 13.74
N THR A 123 -25.28 0.87 13.87
CA THR A 123 -25.85 2.21 14.04
C THR A 123 -25.73 2.72 15.48
N GLU A 124 -25.64 4.03 15.63
CA GLU A 124 -25.97 4.72 16.88
C GLU A 124 -27.49 4.65 17.14
N ALA A 125 -27.91 5.00 18.35
CA ALA A 125 -29.33 5.07 18.68
C ALA A 125 -30.02 6.17 17.88
N GLY A 126 -31.22 5.87 17.36
CA GLY A 126 -32.07 6.83 16.69
C GLY A 126 -33.54 6.48 16.87
N GLN A 127 -34.42 7.35 16.38
CA GLN A 127 -35.85 7.13 16.42
C GLN A 127 -36.47 7.86 15.26
N ILE A 128 -37.40 7.22 14.54
CA ILE A 128 -38.31 7.92 13.63
C ILE A 128 -39.42 8.50 14.52
N PRO A 129 -39.53 9.83 14.69
CA PRO A 129 -40.57 10.42 15.52
C PRO A 129 -41.98 10.09 15.00
N ALA A 130 -42.98 10.16 15.89
CA ALA A 130 -44.37 10.17 15.45
C ALA A 130 -44.58 11.36 14.50
N GLY A 131 -45.28 11.15 13.38
CA GLY A 131 -45.41 12.21 12.37
C GLY A 131 -44.24 12.34 11.39
N ALA A 132 -43.14 11.60 11.55
CA ALA A 132 -42.02 11.61 10.60
C ALA A 132 -42.00 10.34 9.73
N ALA A 133 -41.56 10.50 8.48
CA ALA A 133 -41.44 9.41 7.52
C ALA A 133 -40.06 8.72 7.56
N GLU A 134 -39.03 9.41 8.02
CA GLU A 134 -37.65 8.93 7.99
C GLU A 134 -36.79 9.53 9.11
N VAL A 135 -35.67 8.86 9.37
CA VAL A 135 -34.58 9.37 10.23
C VAL A 135 -33.24 8.95 9.65
N THR A 136 -32.23 9.81 9.79
CA THR A 136 -30.85 9.49 9.43
C THR A 136 -30.03 9.30 10.68
N VAL A 137 -29.36 8.15 10.81
CA VAL A 137 -28.50 7.80 11.94
C VAL A 137 -27.09 7.56 11.47
N ARG A 138 -26.11 7.88 12.32
CA ARG A 138 -24.71 7.55 12.06
C ARG A 138 -24.48 6.07 12.33
N ALA A 139 -23.68 5.44 11.49
CA ALA A 139 -23.29 4.05 11.62
C ALA A 139 -21.79 3.90 11.38
N HIS A 140 -21.18 2.92 12.06
CA HIS A 140 -19.73 2.70 12.01
C HIS A 140 -19.43 1.23 11.75
N HIS A 141 -18.36 0.97 11.02
CA HIS A 141 -17.86 -0.37 10.76
C HIS A 141 -16.93 -0.80 11.90
N TYR A 142 -17.52 -1.39 12.93
CA TYR A 142 -16.80 -2.02 14.04
C TYR A 142 -17.57 -3.24 14.55
N GLU A 143 -16.85 -4.17 15.17
CA GLU A 143 -17.43 -5.27 15.93
C GLU A 143 -17.59 -4.85 17.39
N LEU A 144 -18.81 -5.01 17.93
CA LEU A 144 -19.12 -4.61 19.30
C LEU A 144 -18.59 -5.70 20.24
N VAL A 145 -17.49 -5.42 20.93
CA VAL A 145 -16.93 -6.29 21.96
C VAL A 145 -17.62 -5.94 23.26
N GLU A 146 -18.51 -6.81 23.74
CA GLU A 146 -19.06 -6.68 25.10
C GLU A 146 -17.92 -6.87 26.10
N GLY A 147 -17.66 -5.84 26.92
CA GLY A 147 -16.67 -5.92 27.99
C GLY A 147 -17.12 -6.91 29.05
N SER A 148 -16.29 -7.92 29.33
CA SER A 148 -16.43 -8.86 30.44
C SER A 148 -16.28 -8.19 31.81
#